data_AF-A0AAE0AUX6-F1
#
_entry.id   AF-A0AAE0AUX6-F1
#
_cell.length_a   1.000
_cell.length_b   1.000
_cell.length_c   1.000
_cell.angle_alpha   90.00
_cell.angle_beta   90.00
_cell.angle_gamma   90.00
#
_symmetry.space_group_name_H-M   'P 1'
#
loop_
_entity.id
_entity.type
_entity.pdbx_description
1 polymer ?
#
loop_
_entity_poly.entity_id
_entity_poly.type
_entity_poly.pdbx_seq_one_letter_code
_entity_poly.pdbx_strand_id
1 'polypeptide(L)'
;MLVLLASPGMRHLIPVLELGKCFVSQHDSQVTVFSVATDVSTIKSHLRCSPEYTTNLFNVVALPSVDISTLVDNDAPVETKMVEIMHKSLPAL
;
A
#
# COMPACT_ATOMS: atom_id res chain seq x y z
N MET A 1 7.53 8.24 11.51
CA MET A 1 6.57 7.79 10.49
C MET A 1 7.26 6.81 9.56
N LEU A 2 6.70 5.61 9.38
CA LEU A 2 7.20 4.57 8.49
C LEU A 2 6.24 4.41 7.30
N VAL A 3 6.80 4.30 6.10
CA VAL A 3 6.04 4.11 4.87
C VAL A 3 6.43 2.77 4.27
N LEU A 4 5.43 1.94 3.99
CA LEU A 4 5.60 0.64 3.34
C LEU A 4 4.86 0.64 2.00
N LEU A 5 5.49 0.13 0.95
CA LEU A 5 4.86 -0.07 -0.35
C LEU A 5 4.70 -1.57 -0.59
N ALA A 6 3.47 -2.01 -0.81
CA ALA A 6 3.18 -3.37 -1.21
C ALA A 6 3.15 -3.48 -2.74
N SER A 7 3.94 -4.42 -3.27
CA SER A 7 3.87 -4.80 -4.68
C SER A 7 2.45 -5.28 -5.05
N PRO A 8 2.07 -5.21 -6.35
CA PRO A 8 0.74 -5.63 -6.79
C PRO A 8 0.37 -7.05 -6.34
N GLY A 9 -0.85 -7.19 -5.81
CA GLY A 9 -1.46 -8.48 -5.47
C GLY A 9 -1.47 -8.82 -3.98
N MET A 10 -2.49 -9.62 -3.58
CA MET A 10 -2.77 -9.91 -2.18
C MET A 10 -1.64 -10.66 -1.46
N ARG A 11 -0.89 -11.50 -2.18
CA ARG A 11 0.27 -12.25 -1.65
C ARG A 11 1.39 -11.34 -1.14
N HIS A 12 1.48 -10.12 -1.68
CA HIS A 12 2.47 -9.12 -1.28
C HIS A 12 1.86 -8.16 -0.25
N LEU A 13 0.58 -7.82 -0.38
CA LEU A 13 -0.09 -6.93 0.55
C LEU A 13 -0.23 -7.52 1.96
N ILE A 14 -0.69 -8.76 2.11
CA ILE A 14 -0.91 -9.38 3.42
C ILE A 14 0.36 -9.32 4.31
N PRO A 15 1.54 -9.81 3.87
CA PRO A 15 2.73 -9.78 4.72
C PRO A 15 3.18 -8.36 5.05
N VAL A 16 2.97 -7.38 4.16
CA VAL A 16 3.27 -5.97 4.44
C VAL A 16 2.32 -5.37 5.48
N LEU A 17 1.04 -5.75 5.44
CA LEU A 17 0.08 -5.36 6.48
C LEU A 17 0.46 -5.93 7.85
N GLU A 18 0.82 -7.22 7.92
CA GLU A 18 1.26 -7.85 9.17
C GLU A 18 2.57 -7.25 9.70
N LEU A 19 3.52 -6.98 8.81
CA LEU A 19 4.76 -6.27 9.17
C LEU A 19 4.46 -4.89 9.74
N GLY A 20 3.54 -4.16 9.13
CA GLY A 20 3.15 -2.84 9.58
C GLY A 20 2.47 -2.86 10.96
N LYS A 21 1.59 -3.83 11.23
CA LYS A 21 1.01 -4.04 12.58
C LYS A 21 2.08 -4.33 13.62
N CYS A 22 3.07 -5.15 13.26
CA CYS A 22 4.21 -5.46 14.11
C CYS A 22 4.97 -4.19 14.53
N PHE A 23 5.20 -3.27 13.59
CA PHE A 23 5.82 -1.97 13.90
C PHE A 23 4.97 -1.08 14.82
N VAL A 24 3.66 -1.04 14.62
CA VAL A 24 2.77 -0.29 15.52
C VAL A 24 2.80 -0.89 16.93
N SER A 25 2.67 -2.21 17.03
CA SER A 25 2.60 -2.91 18.31
C SER A 25 3.90 -2.84 19.13
N GLN A 26 5.07 -2.88 18.46
CA GLN A 26 6.36 -2.94 19.15
C GLN A 26 7.03 -1.58 19.33
N HIS A 27 6.69 -0.59 18.52
CA HIS A 27 7.43 0.67 18.46
C HIS A 27 6.55 1.93 18.46
N ASP A 28 5.24 1.81 18.70
CA ASP A 28 4.26 2.93 18.70
C ASP A 28 4.42 3.87 17.48
N SER A 29 4.89 3.31 16.36
CA SER A 29 5.27 4.07 15.19
C SER A 29 4.06 4.26 14.29
N GLN A 30 3.84 5.48 13.82
CA GLN A 30 2.85 5.71 12.77
C GLN A 30 3.32 5.05 11.46
N VAL A 31 2.54 4.08 10.97
CA VAL A 31 2.79 3.32 9.74
C VAL A 31 1.72 3.65 8.70
N THR A 32 2.15 3.93 7.47
CA THR A 32 1.27 4.02 6.31
C THR A 32 1.67 2.98 5.27
N VAL A 33 0.74 2.11 4.89
CA VAL A 33 0.94 1.12 3.83
C VAL A 33 0.26 1.60 2.55
N PHE A 34 1.04 1.73 1.48
CA PHE A 34 0.52 1.97 0.13
C PHE A 34 0.36 0.64 -0.60
N SER A 35 -0.81 0.44 -1.21
CA SER A 35 -1.12 -0.76 -1.98
C SER A 35 -1.28 -0.43 -3.47
N VAL A 36 -0.55 -1.13 -4.32
CA VAL A 36 -0.67 -1.01 -5.78
C VAL A 36 -1.76 -1.96 -6.29
N ALA A 37 -2.74 -1.42 -7.00
CA ALA A 37 -3.77 -2.18 -7.73
C ALA A 37 -4.64 -3.15 -6.88
N THR A 38 -4.73 -2.96 -5.57
CA THR A 38 -5.65 -3.73 -4.71
C THR A 38 -6.83 -2.87 -4.30
N ASP A 39 -8.04 -3.40 -4.48
CA ASP A 39 -9.28 -2.69 -4.17
C ASP A 39 -9.39 -2.33 -2.68
N VAL A 40 -9.70 -1.05 -2.39
CA VAL A 40 -9.80 -0.49 -1.03
C VAL A 40 -10.79 -1.27 -0.16
N SER A 41 -11.88 -1.80 -0.73
CA SER A 41 -12.87 -2.59 0.01
C SER A 41 -12.30 -3.94 0.47
N THR A 42 -11.44 -4.55 -0.35
CA THR A 42 -10.77 -5.82 -0.02
C THR A 42 -9.69 -5.59 1.03
N ILE A 43 -9.00 -4.45 0.98
CA ILE A 43 -8.10 -4.03 2.06
C ILE A 43 -8.92 -3.92 3.35
N LYS A 44 -9.94 -3.05 3.37
CA LYS A 44 -10.77 -2.77 4.55
C LYS A 44 -11.41 -4.02 5.17
N SER A 45 -11.80 -5.01 4.38
CA SER A 45 -12.31 -6.28 4.91
C SER A 45 -11.25 -7.07 5.69
N HIS A 46 -10.00 -7.09 5.22
CA HIS A 46 -8.87 -7.67 5.95
C HIS A 46 -8.52 -6.92 7.24
N LEU A 47 -8.76 -5.61 7.28
CA LEU A 47 -8.41 -4.76 8.43
C LEU A 47 -9.48 -4.78 9.55
N ARG A 48 -10.72 -5.15 9.21
CA ARG A 48 -11.90 -5.01 10.09
C ARG A 48 -11.81 -5.73 11.43
N CYS A 49 -10.92 -6.71 11.57
CA CYS A 49 -10.79 -7.53 12.77
C CYS A 49 -9.54 -7.22 13.61
N SER A 50 -8.72 -6.24 13.23
CA SER A 50 -7.43 -6.00 13.88
C SER A 50 -7.45 -4.73 14.75
N PRO A 51 -7.19 -4.84 16.06
CA PRO A 51 -7.28 -3.73 17.00
C PRO A 51 -6.27 -2.61 16.70
N GLU A 52 -5.16 -2.92 16.04
CA GLU A 52 -4.13 -1.96 15.62
C GLU A 52 -4.69 -0.90 14.67
N TYR A 53 -5.69 -1.23 13.85
CA TYR A 53 -6.39 -0.27 12.96
C TYR A 53 -7.31 0.69 13.70
N THR A 54 -7.65 0.41 14.95
CA THR A 54 -8.44 1.35 15.78
C THR A 54 -7.56 2.45 16.36
N THR A 55 -6.23 2.26 16.33
CA THR A 55 -5.28 3.31 16.66
C THR A 55 -5.03 4.16 15.42
N ASN A 56 -4.96 5.49 15.58
CA ASN A 56 -4.61 6.42 14.48
C ASN A 56 -3.16 6.25 13.98
N LEU A 57 -2.46 5.20 14.42
CA LEU A 57 -1.08 4.88 14.09
C LEU A 57 -0.95 3.95 12.88
N PHE A 58 -2.03 3.30 12.44
CA PHE A 58 -1.98 2.40 11.29
C PHE A 58 -2.91 2.82 10.16
N ASN A 59 -2.34 3.26 9.04
CA ASN A 59 -3.08 3.70 7.86
C ASN A 59 -2.79 2.81 6.65
N VAL A 60 -3.80 2.60 5.80
CA VAL A 60 -3.63 1.90 4.52
C VAL A 60 -4.29 2.70 3.41
N VAL A 61 -3.50 3.01 2.39
CA VAL A 61 -3.89 3.81 1.24
C VAL A 61 -3.78 2.94 0.00
N ALA A 62 -4.89 2.74 -0.72
CA ALA A 62 -4.80 2.13 -2.03
C ALA A 62 -4.47 3.22 -3.05
N LEU A 63 -3.45 2.97 -3.87
CA LEU A 63 -3.10 3.89 -4.95
C LEU A 63 -4.18 3.82 -6.03
N PRO A 64 -4.63 4.97 -6.56
CA PRO A 64 -5.56 5.00 -7.67
C PRO A 64 -4.99 4.29 -8.90
N SER A 65 -5.88 3.69 -9.69
CA SER A 65 -5.49 3.16 -10.99
C SER A 65 -5.13 4.32 -11.91
N VAL A 66 -3.87 4.35 -12.35
CA VAL A 66 -3.34 5.38 -13.25
C VAL A 66 -2.81 4.74 -14.52
N ASP A 67 -3.10 5.34 -15.66
CA ASP A 67 -2.58 4.87 -16.94
C ASP A 67 -1.10 5.25 -17.06
N ILE A 68 -0.25 4.23 -17.14
CA ILE A 68 1.21 4.36 -17.31
C ILE A 68 1.68 3.89 -18.68
N SER A 69 0.77 3.50 -19.59
CA SER A 69 1.10 2.92 -20.89
C SER A 69 1.93 3.83 -21.79
N THR A 70 1.79 5.15 -21.61
CA THR A 70 2.55 6.18 -22.35
C THR A 70 3.88 6.54 -21.69
N LEU A 71 4.13 6.07 -20.47
CA LEU A 71 5.30 6.42 -19.66
C LEU A 71 6.30 5.28 -19.57
N VAL A 72 5.83 4.04 -19.62
CA VAL A 72 6.64 2.85 -19.37
C VAL A 72 6.27 1.75 -20.36
N ASP A 73 7.28 1.08 -20.90
CA ASP A 73 7.09 -0.10 -21.74
C ASP A 73 6.36 -1.22 -20.96
N ASN A 74 5.52 -1.98 -21.65
CA ASN A 74 4.89 -3.18 -21.10
C ASN A 74 5.90 -4.23 -20.62
N ASP A 75 7.12 -4.25 -21.14
CA ASP A 75 8.17 -5.17 -20.69
C ASP A 75 9.10 -4.56 -19.62
N ALA A 76 8.84 -3.33 -19.18
CA ALA A 76 9.65 -2.71 -18.15
C ALA A 76 9.54 -3.44 -16.80
N PRO A 77 10.60 -3.37 -15.96
CA PRO A 77 10.59 -3.97 -14.64
C PRO A 77 9.41 -3.50 -13.79
N VAL A 78 8.87 -4.40 -12.95
CA VAL A 78 7.71 -4.12 -12.10
C VAL A 78 8.00 -2.95 -11.15
N GLU A 79 9.23 -2.82 -10.67
CA GLU A 79 9.67 -1.71 -9.83
C GLU A 79 9.55 -0.37 -10.56
N THR A 80 9.91 -0.33 -11.85
CA THR A 80 9.80 0.89 -12.67
C THR A 80 8.34 1.29 -12.83
N LYS A 81 7.47 0.32 -13.13
CA LYS A 81 6.02 0.53 -13.21
C LYS A 81 5.45 1.00 -11.87
N MET A 82 5.91 0.44 -10.75
CA MET A 82 5.46 0.86 -9.41
C MET A 82 5.84 2.31 -9.10
N VAL A 83 7.07 2.72 -9.42
CA VAL A 83 7.52 4.11 -9.22
C VAL A 83 6.65 5.08 -10.01
N GLU A 84 6.36 4.77 -11.27
CA GLU A 84 5.48 5.62 -12.10
C GLU A 84 4.04 5.63 -11.59
N ILE A 85 3.50 4.49 -11.16
CA ILE A 85 2.17 4.44 -10.54
C ILE A 85 2.13 5.33 -9.29
N MET A 86 3.11 5.22 -8.39
CA MET A 86 3.18 6.07 -7.20
C MET A 86 3.26 7.55 -7.54
N HIS A 87 4.15 7.90 -8.47
CA HIS A 87 4.38 9.28 -8.86
C HIS A 87 3.14 9.90 -9.53
N LYS A 88 2.47 9.16 -10.42
CA LYS A 88 1.24 9.60 -11.08
C LYS A 88 0.02 9.58 -10.18
N SER A 89 0.03 8.80 -9.12
CA SER A 89 -1.03 8.77 -8.11
C SER A 89 -0.99 9.97 -7.18
N LEU A 90 0.18 10.60 -6.99
CA LEU A 90 0.38 11.65 -5.99
C LEU A 90 -0.61 12.83 -6.07
N PRO A 91 -1.00 13.35 -7.26
CA PRO A 91 -1.97 14.44 -7.35
C PRO A 91 -3.40 14.08 -6.91
N ALA A 92 -3.70 12.79 -6.77
CA ALA A 92 -5.02 12.27 -6.41
C ALA A 92 -5.09 11.72 -4.98
N LEU A 93 -4.01 11.87 -4.20
CA LEU A 93 -3.91 11.50 -2.78
C LEU A 93 -4.09 12.74 -1.89
#